data_AF-A0A8S1B6P2-F1
#
_entry.id   AF-A0A8S1B6P2-F1
#
_cell.length_a   1.000
_cell.length_b   1.000
_cell.length_c   1.000
_cell.angle_alpha   90.00
_cell.angle_beta   90.00
_cell.angle_gamma   90.00
#
_symmetry.space_group_name_H-M   'P 1'
#
loop_
_entity.id
_entity.type
_entity.pdbx_description
1 polymer ?
#
loop_
_entity_poly.entity_id
_entity_poly.type
_entity_poly.pdbx_seq_one_letter_code
_entity_poly.pdbx_strand_id
1 'polypeptide(L)'
;MTLAVVLVLFFIKTYYAIYATHRFAPLLDIISNDLIKANDMEEEYQRLFDSHIKEGKVGEIAWLFIPVMMSIQFPFYAGLLMSIESIQTDDYERRMVHDMELIYVRDIQSEAPFFHCMFAYNCVQCVVLVPNFGLDGSFCIVTTHLRLKLKLITLKVEKAFNTSRNVYELRRKMREAIQDHQEAFEFYVKAQYMYGTWLLVVFMLTSFLISFSLYQIHLLQRIDPKYTSFMMVGVFHIYLPCYYVSTLTKVT
;
A
#
# COMPACT_ATOMS: atom_id res chain seq x y z
N MET A 1 15.64 11.04 -13.99
CA MET A 1 15.57 11.37 -12.54
C MET A 1 14.41 10.66 -11.81
N THR A 2 13.21 10.56 -12.37
CA THR A 2 12.04 9.93 -11.71
C THR A 2 12.28 8.48 -11.28
N LEU A 3 12.96 7.68 -12.12
CA LEU A 3 13.38 6.30 -11.80
C LEU A 3 14.31 6.22 -10.58
N ALA A 4 15.21 7.20 -10.40
CA ALA A 4 16.12 7.23 -9.25
C ALA A 4 15.35 7.42 -7.93
N VAL A 5 14.29 8.24 -7.93
CA VAL A 5 13.41 8.43 -6.76
C VAL A 5 12.71 7.11 -6.41
N VAL A 6 12.24 6.35 -7.40
CA VAL A 6 11.60 5.04 -7.20
C VAL A 6 12.58 4.03 -6.62
N LEU A 7 13.82 3.99 -7.12
CA LEU A 7 14.86 3.09 -6.59
C LEU A 7 15.26 3.45 -5.15
N VAL A 8 15.44 4.74 -4.86
CA VAL A 8 15.73 5.20 -3.49
C VAL A 8 14.59 4.85 -2.54
N LEU A 9 13.34 5.08 -2.96
CA LEU A 9 12.15 4.67 -2.24
C LEU A 9 12.14 3.17 -1.93
N PHE A 10 12.52 2.34 -2.91
CA PHE A 10 12.59 0.90 -2.73
C PHE A 10 13.61 0.48 -1.65
N PHE A 11 14.82 1.03 -1.69
CA PHE A 11 15.83 0.71 -0.67
C PHE A 11 15.44 1.19 0.71
N ILE A 12 14.90 2.42 0.81
CA ILE A 12 14.39 2.97 2.08
C ILE A 12 13.24 2.10 2.62
N LYS A 13 12.30 1.69 1.75
CA LYS A 13 11.20 0.76 2.10
C LYS A 13 11.70 -0.55 2.64
N THR A 14 12.60 -1.19 1.90
CA THR A 14 13.15 -2.50 2.27
C THR A 14 13.85 -2.42 3.62
N TYR A 15 14.71 -1.42 3.79
CA TYR A 15 15.41 -1.19 5.05
C TYR A 15 14.43 -0.92 6.20
N TYR A 16 13.43 -0.06 5.96
CA TYR A 16 12.42 0.27 6.97
C TYR A 16 11.60 -0.95 7.36
N ALA A 17 11.15 -1.77 6.41
CA ALA A 17 10.40 -2.99 6.67
C ALA A 17 11.21 -3.95 7.56
N ILE A 18 12.49 -4.17 7.26
CA ILE A 18 13.39 -4.99 8.07
C ILE A 18 13.56 -4.39 9.47
N TYR A 19 13.89 -3.10 9.55
CA TYR A 19 14.10 -2.40 10.82
C TYR A 19 12.85 -2.40 11.71
N ALA A 20 11.67 -2.14 11.12
CA ALA A 20 10.42 -1.95 11.83
C ALA A 20 9.66 -3.27 12.09
N THR A 21 10.19 -4.41 11.64
CA THR A 21 9.57 -5.74 11.86
C THR A 21 9.26 -5.99 13.34
N HIS A 22 10.16 -5.61 14.26
CA HIS A 22 9.94 -5.75 15.71
C HIS A 22 8.75 -4.95 16.25
N ARG A 23 8.34 -3.89 15.56
CA ARG A 23 7.17 -3.05 15.90
C ARG A 23 5.90 -3.54 15.20
N PHE A 24 6.05 -4.11 14.02
CA PHE A 24 4.95 -4.61 13.22
C PHE A 24 4.41 -5.95 13.73
N ALA A 25 5.28 -6.87 14.15
CA ALA A 25 4.86 -8.18 14.64
C ALA A 25 3.85 -8.10 15.81
N PRO A 26 4.06 -7.27 16.86
CA PRO A 26 3.07 -7.12 17.93
C PRO A 26 1.71 -6.60 17.47
N LEU A 27 1.64 -5.82 16.39
CA LEU A 27 0.36 -5.37 15.82
C LEU A 27 -0.38 -6.53 15.16
N LEU A 28 0.35 -7.36 14.40
CA LEU A 28 -0.20 -8.56 13.80
C LEU A 28 -0.68 -9.56 14.86
N ASP A 29 0.09 -9.75 15.93
CA ASP A 29 -0.30 -10.64 17.03
C ASP A 29 -1.63 -10.19 17.68
N ILE A 30 -1.82 -8.88 17.88
CA ILE A 30 -3.09 -8.35 18.40
C ILE A 30 -4.23 -8.65 17.43
N ILE A 31 -4.04 -8.38 16.14
CA ILE A 31 -5.06 -8.65 15.10
C ILE A 31 -5.40 -10.14 15.09
N SER A 32 -4.40 -11.02 15.03
CA SER A 32 -4.59 -12.47 15.03
C SER A 32 -5.32 -12.96 16.27
N ASN A 33 -4.94 -12.48 17.46
CA ASN A 33 -5.62 -12.85 18.70
C ASN A 33 -7.08 -12.37 18.73
N ASP A 34 -7.36 -11.16 18.24
CA ASP A 34 -8.73 -10.65 18.15
C ASP A 34 -9.58 -11.48 17.16
N LEU A 35 -9.01 -11.88 16.04
CA LEU A 35 -9.67 -12.74 15.05
C LEU A 35 -9.97 -14.14 15.62
N ILE A 36 -9.07 -14.71 16.41
CA ILE A 36 -9.30 -15.98 17.09
C ILE A 36 -10.44 -15.83 18.11
N LYS A 37 -10.40 -14.76 18.94
CA LYS A 37 -11.47 -14.47 19.91
C LYS A 37 -12.83 -14.27 19.24
N ALA A 38 -12.87 -13.69 18.04
CA ALA A 38 -14.11 -13.44 17.31
C ALA A 38 -14.88 -14.74 16.99
N ASN A 39 -14.19 -15.86 16.79
CA ASN A 39 -14.83 -17.15 16.51
C ASN A 39 -15.76 -17.63 17.63
N ASP A 40 -15.49 -17.21 18.87
CA ASP A 40 -16.27 -17.57 20.06
C ASP A 40 -17.33 -16.51 20.44
N MET A 41 -17.44 -15.41 19.67
CA MET A 41 -18.41 -14.34 19.92
C MET A 41 -19.78 -14.62 19.29
N GLU A 42 -20.80 -13.87 19.72
CA GLU A 42 -22.14 -13.92 19.09
C GLU A 42 -22.11 -13.53 17.61
N GLU A 43 -23.04 -14.06 16.82
CA GLU A 43 -23.09 -13.92 15.35
C GLU A 43 -23.09 -12.45 14.88
N GLU A 44 -23.73 -11.56 15.63
CA GLU A 44 -23.74 -10.13 15.35
C GLU A 44 -22.32 -9.53 15.33
N TYR A 45 -21.48 -9.91 16.30
CA TYR A 45 -20.08 -9.47 16.35
C TYR A 45 -19.28 -10.12 15.22
N GLN A 46 -19.49 -11.41 14.95
CA GLN A 46 -18.80 -12.11 13.87
C GLN A 46 -19.04 -11.45 12.50
N ARG A 47 -20.30 -11.08 12.21
CA ARG A 47 -20.65 -10.34 10.99
C ARG A 47 -19.92 -8.99 10.88
N LEU A 48 -19.75 -8.30 12.01
CA LEU A 48 -18.99 -7.05 12.06
C LEU A 48 -17.50 -7.29 11.74
N PHE A 49 -16.89 -8.33 12.31
CA PHE A 49 -15.53 -8.76 12.00
C PHE A 49 -15.38 -9.08 10.50
N ASP A 50 -16.25 -9.92 9.95
CA ASP A 50 -16.21 -10.33 8.55
C ASP A 50 -16.25 -9.15 7.57
N SER A 51 -17.11 -8.16 7.85
CA SER A 51 -17.18 -6.94 7.03
C SER A 51 -15.85 -6.19 7.01
N HIS A 52 -15.23 -6.01 8.17
CA HIS A 52 -13.98 -5.26 8.30
C HIS A 52 -12.78 -6.04 7.75
N ILE A 53 -12.76 -7.37 7.88
CA ILE A 53 -11.73 -8.22 7.25
C ILE A 53 -11.80 -8.10 5.72
N LYS A 54 -13.02 -8.15 5.15
CA LYS A 54 -13.21 -7.97 3.70
C LYS A 54 -12.73 -6.60 3.24
N GLU A 55 -13.09 -5.54 3.96
CA GLU A 55 -12.64 -4.18 3.64
C GLU A 55 -11.11 -4.05 3.72
N GLY A 56 -10.48 -4.59 4.78
CA GLY A 56 -9.03 -4.59 4.93
C GLY A 56 -8.32 -5.31 3.76
N LYS A 57 -8.83 -6.47 3.35
CA LYS A 57 -8.33 -7.23 2.19
C LYS A 57 -8.49 -6.47 0.88
N VAL A 58 -9.64 -5.83 0.66
CA VAL A 58 -9.86 -5.00 -0.53
C VAL A 58 -8.86 -3.84 -0.55
N GLY A 59 -8.60 -3.21 0.60
CA GLY A 59 -7.58 -2.17 0.73
C GLY A 59 -6.17 -2.65 0.41
N GLU A 60 -5.78 -3.80 0.94
CA GLU A 60 -4.46 -4.41 0.65
C GLU A 60 -4.32 -4.77 -0.83
N ILE A 61 -5.34 -5.40 -1.44
CA ILE A 61 -5.35 -5.77 -2.86
C ILE A 61 -5.27 -4.54 -3.75
N ALA A 62 -6.06 -3.49 -3.44
CA ALA A 62 -5.98 -2.22 -4.16
C ALA A 62 -4.58 -1.61 -4.07
N TRP A 63 -3.92 -1.79 -2.93
CA TRP A 63 -2.55 -1.32 -2.72
C TRP A 63 -1.51 -2.07 -3.55
N LEU A 64 -1.64 -3.39 -3.65
CA LEU A 64 -0.76 -4.23 -4.47
C LEU A 64 -0.96 -4.00 -5.97
N PHE A 65 -2.15 -3.58 -6.39
CA PHE A 65 -2.45 -3.30 -7.79
C PHE A 65 -1.64 -2.10 -8.34
N ILE A 66 -1.43 -1.07 -7.52
CA ILE A 66 -0.69 0.14 -7.89
C ILE A 66 0.74 -0.16 -8.40
N PRO A 67 1.63 -0.83 -7.64
CA PRO A 67 2.98 -1.12 -8.10
C PRO A 67 3.01 -2.13 -9.25
N VAL A 68 2.04 -3.06 -9.32
CA VAL A 68 1.94 -4.01 -10.44
C VAL A 68 1.67 -3.27 -11.74
N MET A 69 0.67 -2.38 -11.76
CA MET A 69 0.35 -1.55 -12.92
C MET A 69 1.55 -0.70 -13.37
N MET A 70 2.26 -0.10 -12.42
CA MET A 70 3.45 0.71 -12.75
C MET A 70 4.58 -0.12 -13.30
N SER A 71 4.79 -1.31 -12.76
CA SER A 71 5.88 -2.19 -13.17
C SER A 71 5.62 -2.80 -14.55
N ILE A 72 4.36 -3.09 -14.89
CA ILE A 72 3.95 -3.61 -16.21
C ILE A 72 4.03 -2.54 -17.30
N GLN A 73 3.80 -1.27 -16.97
CA GLN A 73 3.83 -0.19 -17.96
C GLN A 73 5.14 -0.11 -18.73
N PHE A 74 6.28 -0.33 -18.07
CA PHE A 74 7.61 -0.28 -18.67
C PHE A 74 7.84 -1.32 -19.77
N PRO A 75 7.77 -2.64 -19.47
CA PRO A 75 7.98 -3.66 -20.49
C PRO A 75 6.88 -3.65 -21.54
N PHE A 76 5.64 -3.29 -21.17
CA PHE A 76 4.54 -3.17 -22.12
C PHE A 76 4.79 -2.06 -23.13
N TYR A 77 5.21 -0.88 -22.68
CA TYR A 77 5.52 0.25 -23.56
C TYR A 77 6.68 -0.08 -24.51
N ALA A 78 7.78 -0.62 -23.98
CA ALA A 78 8.94 -1.00 -24.80
C ALA A 78 8.58 -2.09 -25.82
N GLY A 79 7.86 -3.13 -25.38
CA GLY A 79 7.42 -4.23 -26.25
C GLY A 79 6.46 -3.76 -27.34
N LEU A 80 5.51 -2.87 -27.03
CA LEU A 80 4.55 -2.34 -27.98
C LEU A 80 5.25 -1.52 -29.07
N LEU A 81 6.16 -0.61 -28.69
CA LEU A 81 6.91 0.21 -29.65
C LEU A 81 7.77 -0.65 -30.57
N MET A 82 8.53 -1.60 -30.02
CA MET A 82 9.33 -2.52 -30.84
C MET A 82 8.45 -3.34 -31.79
N SER A 83 7.26 -3.77 -31.34
CA SER A 83 6.34 -4.52 -32.21
C SER A 83 5.79 -3.67 -33.35
N ILE A 84 5.44 -2.41 -33.09
CA ILE A 84 4.94 -1.47 -34.11
C ILE A 84 6.05 -1.15 -35.11
N GLU A 85 7.25 -0.80 -34.63
CA GLU A 85 8.39 -0.48 -35.48
C GLU A 85 8.82 -1.68 -36.33
N SER A 86 8.83 -2.90 -35.76
CA SER A 86 9.13 -4.12 -36.52
C SER A 86 8.13 -4.42 -37.63
N ILE A 87 6.89 -3.93 -37.54
CA ILE A 87 5.88 -4.08 -38.61
C ILE A 87 6.05 -2.99 -39.69
N GLN A 88 6.50 -1.80 -39.31
CA GLN A 88 6.63 -0.65 -40.21
C GLN A 88 7.96 -0.60 -40.96
N THR A 89 9.03 -1.10 -40.36
CA THR A 89 10.40 -0.95 -40.85
C THR A 89 11.19 -2.23 -40.61
N ASP A 90 11.97 -2.66 -41.60
CA ASP A 90 12.88 -3.81 -41.50
C ASP A 90 14.08 -3.54 -40.55
N ASP A 91 14.39 -2.26 -40.30
CA ASP A 91 15.47 -1.82 -39.41
C ASP A 91 14.85 -1.11 -38.19
N TYR A 92 14.49 -1.89 -37.17
CA TYR A 92 13.82 -1.39 -35.96
C TYR A 92 14.78 -1.25 -34.77
N GLU A 93 14.53 -0.26 -33.92
CA GLU A 93 15.37 0.04 -32.76
C GLU A 93 15.00 -0.86 -31.57
N ARG A 94 16.00 -1.55 -31.00
CA ARG A 94 15.77 -2.36 -29.79
C ARG A 94 15.70 -1.46 -28.56
N ARG A 95 14.49 -1.30 -28.01
CA ARG A 95 14.21 -0.45 -26.85
C ARG A 95 14.26 -1.25 -25.54
N MET A 96 15.07 -0.79 -24.60
CA MET A 96 15.19 -1.41 -23.27
C MET A 96 13.95 -1.11 -22.42
N VAL A 97 13.63 -1.99 -21.46
CA VAL A 97 12.49 -1.83 -20.54
C VAL A 97 12.54 -0.52 -19.76
N HIS A 98 13.74 -0.12 -19.33
CA HIS A 98 14.00 1.17 -18.70
C HIS A 98 14.94 1.98 -19.61
N ASP A 99 14.61 3.25 -19.82
CA ASP A 99 15.45 4.22 -20.55
C ASP A 99 16.69 4.58 -19.71
N MET A 100 17.62 3.63 -19.60
CA MET A 100 18.88 3.79 -18.89
C MET A 100 20.02 3.31 -19.79
N GLU A 101 20.94 4.20 -20.09
CA GLU A 101 22.18 3.84 -20.79
C GLU A 101 23.16 3.24 -19.79
N LEU A 102 23.61 2.03 -20.08
CA LEU A 102 24.58 1.34 -19.24
C LEU A 102 25.97 1.74 -19.70
N ILE A 103 26.62 2.64 -18.95
CA ILE A 103 27.89 3.29 -19.30
C ILE A 103 28.97 2.29 -19.78
N TYR A 104 29.04 1.11 -19.17
CA TYR A 104 30.08 0.11 -19.45
C TYR A 104 29.77 -0.86 -20.60
N VAL A 105 28.55 -0.83 -21.15
CA VAL A 105 28.10 -1.78 -22.19
C VAL A 105 27.25 -1.11 -23.26
N ARG A 106 27.40 0.21 -23.42
CA ARG A 106 26.56 1.03 -24.32
C ARG A 106 26.65 0.57 -25.78
N ASP A 107 27.81 0.08 -26.16
CA ASP A 107 28.16 -0.49 -27.46
C ASP A 107 27.43 -1.80 -27.75
N ILE A 108 27.24 -2.67 -26.75
CA ILE A 108 26.59 -3.98 -26.90
C ILE A 108 25.14 -4.01 -26.39
N GLN A 109 24.65 -2.92 -25.78
CA GLN A 109 23.36 -2.85 -25.09
C GLN A 109 22.17 -3.22 -25.99
N SER A 110 22.26 -2.86 -27.27
CA SER A 110 21.23 -3.11 -28.27
C SER A 110 21.50 -4.36 -29.11
N GLU A 111 22.58 -5.10 -28.84
CA GLU A 111 22.97 -6.28 -29.62
C GLU A 111 22.39 -7.57 -29.03
N ALA A 112 21.99 -8.49 -29.90
CA ALA A 112 21.66 -9.85 -29.49
C ALA A 112 22.95 -10.66 -29.28
N PRO A 113 23.05 -11.50 -28.23
CA PRO A 113 22.00 -11.93 -27.30
C PRO A 113 21.84 -11.05 -26.04
N PHE A 114 22.75 -10.11 -25.80
CA PHE A 114 22.82 -9.32 -24.57
C PHE A 114 21.51 -8.58 -24.28
N PHE A 115 20.93 -7.95 -25.31
CA PHE A 115 19.65 -7.26 -25.23
C PHE A 115 18.55 -8.15 -24.64
N HIS A 116 18.39 -9.39 -25.14
CA HIS A 116 17.33 -10.29 -24.68
C HIS A 116 17.52 -10.70 -23.22
N CYS A 117 18.75 -10.99 -22.81
CA CYS A 117 19.06 -11.32 -21.42
C CYS A 117 18.77 -10.14 -20.48
N MET A 118 19.18 -8.93 -20.86
CA MET A 118 18.92 -7.74 -20.06
C MET A 118 17.44 -7.35 -20.04
N PHE A 119 16.73 -7.47 -21.15
CA PHE A 119 15.30 -7.23 -21.23
C PHE A 119 14.55 -8.18 -20.28
N ALA A 120 14.84 -9.48 -20.35
CA ALA A 120 14.26 -10.48 -19.45
C ALA A 120 14.58 -10.19 -17.97
N TYR A 121 15.83 -9.84 -17.67
CA TYR A 121 16.26 -9.47 -16.32
C TYR A 121 15.46 -8.28 -15.75
N ASN A 122 15.27 -7.20 -16.53
CA ASN A 122 14.48 -6.04 -16.10
C ASN A 122 12.99 -6.40 -15.91
N CYS A 123 12.43 -7.28 -16.75
CA CYS A 123 11.07 -7.80 -16.53
C CYS A 123 10.92 -8.57 -15.21
N VAL A 124 11.94 -9.35 -14.81
CA VAL A 124 11.92 -10.06 -13.52
C VAL A 124 11.97 -9.07 -12.36
N GLN A 125 12.77 -8.01 -12.46
CA GLN A 125 12.79 -6.96 -11.44
C GLN A 125 11.40 -6.37 -11.21
N CYS A 126 10.63 -6.10 -12.26
CA CYS A 126 9.25 -5.62 -12.14
C CYS A 126 8.34 -6.50 -11.25
N VAL A 127 8.60 -7.82 -11.17
CA VAL A 127 7.86 -8.75 -10.31
C VAL A 127 8.43 -8.79 -8.89
N VAL A 128 9.76 -8.86 -8.76
CA VAL A 128 10.47 -8.95 -7.46
C VAL A 128 10.25 -7.71 -6.59
N LEU A 129 9.95 -6.56 -7.20
CA LEU A 129 9.70 -5.31 -6.47
C LEU A 129 8.29 -5.23 -5.84
N VAL A 130 7.33 -6.06 -6.29
CA VAL A 130 5.92 -6.00 -5.83
C VAL A 130 5.75 -6.29 -4.33
N PRO A 131 6.38 -7.32 -3.73
CA PRO A 131 6.22 -7.62 -2.30
C PRO A 131 6.67 -6.48 -1.37
N ASN A 132 7.55 -5.59 -1.85
CA ASN A 132 8.03 -4.44 -1.07
C ASN A 132 6.94 -3.41 -0.77
N PHE A 133 5.81 -3.48 -1.48
CA PHE A 133 4.64 -2.64 -1.23
C PHE A 133 3.63 -3.27 -0.26
N GLY A 134 3.88 -4.50 0.21
CA GLY A 134 3.03 -5.17 1.20
C GLY A 134 2.97 -4.43 2.54
N LEU A 135 4.06 -3.76 2.94
CA LEU A 135 4.08 -2.94 4.16
C LEU A 135 3.08 -1.78 4.07
N ASP A 136 3.01 -1.08 2.93
CA ASP A 136 2.05 0.00 2.75
C ASP A 136 0.61 -0.55 2.73
N GLY A 137 0.37 -1.70 2.08
CA GLY A 137 -0.94 -2.36 2.08
C GLY A 137 -1.41 -2.77 3.48
N SER A 138 -0.47 -3.18 4.34
CA SER A 138 -0.77 -3.56 5.73
C SER A 138 -1.26 -2.39 6.60
N PHE A 139 -1.00 -1.15 6.20
CA PHE A 139 -1.60 0.02 6.84
C PHE A 139 -3.13 -0.02 6.77
N CYS A 140 -3.69 -0.37 5.61
CA CYS A 140 -5.14 -0.48 5.41
C CYS A 140 -5.76 -1.51 6.36
N ILE A 141 -5.09 -2.64 6.57
CA ILE A 141 -5.52 -3.70 7.50
C ILE A 141 -5.54 -3.14 8.93
N VAL A 142 -4.45 -2.51 9.36
CA VAL A 142 -4.32 -1.98 10.73
C VAL A 142 -5.36 -0.88 10.99
N THR A 143 -5.55 0.06 10.07
CA THR A 143 -6.57 1.12 10.23
C THR A 143 -7.98 0.57 10.24
N THR A 144 -8.27 -0.43 9.40
CA THR A 144 -9.60 -1.06 9.35
C THR A 144 -9.87 -1.87 10.61
N HIS A 145 -8.85 -2.53 11.17
CA HIS A 145 -8.95 -3.25 12.45
C HIS A 145 -9.14 -2.30 13.63
N LEU A 146 -8.46 -1.14 13.63
CA LEU A 146 -8.71 -0.11 14.65
C LEU A 146 -10.16 0.38 14.57
N ARG A 147 -10.68 0.62 13.36
CA ARG A 147 -12.09 1.00 13.15
C ARG A 147 -13.06 -0.08 13.64
N LEU A 148 -12.75 -1.34 13.38
CA LEU A 148 -13.50 -2.48 13.90
C LEU A 148 -13.56 -2.45 15.44
N LYS A 149 -12.42 -2.29 16.12
CA LYS A 149 -12.37 -2.19 17.58
C LYS A 149 -13.27 -1.06 18.09
N LEU A 150 -13.22 0.12 17.47
CA LEU A 150 -14.07 1.25 17.83
C LEU A 150 -15.57 0.95 17.63
N LYS A 151 -15.96 0.34 16.50
CA LYS A 151 -17.36 -0.04 16.27
C LYS A 151 -17.84 -1.11 17.24
N LEU A 152 -16.98 -2.05 17.61
CA LEU A 152 -17.29 -3.10 18.57
C LEU A 152 -17.57 -2.52 19.97
N ILE A 153 -16.81 -1.49 20.38
CA ILE A 153 -17.07 -0.76 21.63
C ILE A 153 -18.44 -0.08 21.58
N THR A 154 -18.75 0.64 20.51
CA THR A 154 -20.06 1.31 20.34
C THR A 154 -21.21 0.31 20.45
N LEU A 155 -21.09 -0.82 19.76
CA LEU A 155 -22.09 -1.89 19.79
C LEU A 155 -22.25 -2.49 21.20
N LYS A 156 -21.15 -2.74 21.91
CA LYS A 156 -21.18 -3.23 23.30
C LYS A 156 -21.85 -2.24 24.25
N VAL A 157 -21.57 -0.95 24.10
CA VAL A 157 -22.21 0.11 24.89
C VAL A 157 -23.71 0.15 24.62
N GLU A 158 -24.12 0.18 23.34
CA GLU A 158 -25.53 0.16 22.96
C GLU A 158 -26.26 -1.07 23.53
N LYS A 159 -25.67 -2.26 23.36
CA LYS A 159 -26.22 -3.50 23.90
C LYS A 159 -26.27 -3.47 25.43
N ALA A 160 -25.28 -2.88 26.10
CA ALA A 160 -25.28 -2.73 27.54
C ALA A 160 -26.49 -1.90 28.01
N PHE A 161 -26.79 -0.78 27.37
CA PHE A 161 -27.95 0.04 27.71
C PHE A 161 -29.29 -0.63 27.37
N ASN A 162 -29.37 -1.34 26.24
CA ASN A 162 -30.62 -1.94 25.77
C ASN A 162 -31.00 -3.26 26.46
N THR A 163 -30.02 -4.04 26.92
CA THR A 163 -30.26 -5.41 27.42
C THR A 163 -30.09 -5.59 28.92
N SER A 164 -29.55 -4.60 29.63
CA SER A 164 -29.30 -4.73 31.07
C SER A 164 -30.59 -4.62 31.88
N ARG A 165 -30.82 -5.59 32.76
CA ARG A 165 -32.04 -5.63 33.60
C ARG A 165 -31.90 -4.84 34.90
N ASN A 166 -30.67 -4.58 35.33
CA ASN A 166 -30.38 -3.85 36.55
C ASN A 166 -29.04 -3.08 36.45
N VAL A 167 -28.81 -2.20 37.42
CA VAL A 167 -27.62 -1.34 37.49
C VAL A 167 -26.33 -2.15 37.60
N TYR A 168 -26.35 -3.31 38.25
CA TYR A 168 -25.16 -4.16 38.40
C TYR A 168 -24.73 -4.75 37.06
N GLU A 169 -25.67 -5.27 36.27
CA GLU A 169 -25.42 -5.82 34.94
C GLU A 169 -24.93 -4.73 33.98
N LEU A 170 -25.55 -3.56 34.00
CA LEU A 170 -25.13 -2.40 33.21
C LEU A 170 -23.69 -2.01 33.56
N ARG A 171 -23.37 -1.91 34.87
CA ARG A 171 -22.02 -1.56 35.33
C ARG A 171 -20.98 -2.59 34.90
N ARG A 172 -21.32 -3.88 34.90
CA ARG A 172 -20.44 -4.95 34.41
C ARG A 172 -20.17 -4.81 32.91
N LYS A 173 -21.22 -4.73 32.08
CA LYS A 173 -21.08 -4.61 30.62
C LYS A 173 -20.37 -3.32 30.20
N MET A 174 -20.64 -2.21 30.89
CA MET A 174 -19.91 -0.95 30.67
C MET A 174 -18.43 -1.06 31.04
N ARG A 175 -18.08 -1.78 32.11
CA ARG A 175 -16.68 -2.02 32.46
C ARG A 175 -15.95 -2.80 31.36
N GLU A 176 -16.59 -3.82 30.79
CA GLU A 176 -16.06 -4.58 29.65
C GLU A 176 -15.83 -3.67 28.44
N ALA A 177 -16.81 -2.83 28.08
CA ALA A 177 -16.67 -1.89 26.96
C ALA A 177 -15.56 -0.84 27.19
N ILE A 178 -15.37 -0.37 28.44
CA ILE A 178 -14.27 0.53 28.80
C ILE A 178 -12.91 -0.16 28.63
N GLN A 179 -12.81 -1.42 29.05
CA GLN A 179 -11.58 -2.19 28.89
C GLN A 179 -11.24 -2.37 27.40
N ASP A 180 -12.22 -2.72 26.56
CA ASP A 180 -12.01 -2.82 25.11
C ASP A 180 -11.58 -1.48 24.49
N HIS A 181 -12.08 -0.35 25.02
CA HIS A 181 -11.66 0.98 24.58
C HIS A 181 -10.21 1.30 24.94
N GLN A 182 -9.76 0.89 26.14
CA GLN A 182 -8.36 0.99 26.52
C GLN A 182 -7.47 0.13 25.61
N GLU A 183 -7.87 -1.10 25.30
CA GLU A 183 -7.16 -1.97 24.37
C GLU A 183 -7.11 -1.38 22.94
N ALA A 184 -8.20 -0.74 22.48
CA ALA A 184 -8.23 -0.04 21.20
C ALA A 184 -7.29 1.18 21.18
N PHE A 185 -7.22 1.92 22.27
CA PHE A 185 -6.30 3.04 22.41
C PHE A 185 -4.84 2.58 22.41
N GLU A 186 -4.51 1.50 23.12
CA GLU A 186 -3.18 0.90 23.08
C GLU A 186 -2.79 0.42 21.67
N PHE A 187 -3.75 -0.21 20.96
CA PHE A 187 -3.55 -0.60 19.57
C PHE A 187 -3.28 0.61 18.67
N TYR A 188 -4.03 1.71 18.83
CA TYR A 188 -3.77 2.96 18.14
C TYR A 188 -2.36 3.51 18.40
N VAL A 189 -1.92 3.54 19.66
CA VAL A 189 -0.57 4.03 20.02
C VAL A 189 0.51 3.19 19.32
N LYS A 190 0.37 1.85 19.33
CA LYS A 190 1.29 0.95 18.63
C LYS A 190 1.28 1.18 17.12
N ALA A 191 0.09 1.37 16.52
CA ALA A 191 -0.06 1.66 15.10
C ALA A 191 0.59 2.99 14.73
N GLN A 192 0.37 4.05 15.51
CA GLN A 192 0.97 5.36 15.30
C GLN A 192 2.50 5.31 15.43
N TYR A 193 3.03 4.53 16.37
CA TYR A 193 4.48 4.35 16.53
C TYR A 193 5.11 3.57 15.36
N MET A 194 4.37 2.65 14.74
CA MET A 194 4.80 1.89 13.57
C MET A 194 4.73 2.73 12.28
N TYR A 195 3.62 3.45 12.06
CA TYR A 195 3.33 4.08 10.77
C TYR A 195 3.53 5.59 10.74
N GLY A 196 3.60 6.29 11.88
CA GLY A 196 3.65 7.75 11.91
C GLY A 196 4.85 8.33 11.16
N THR A 197 6.07 7.89 11.51
CA THR A 197 7.29 8.32 10.82
C THR A 197 7.32 7.81 9.38
N TRP A 198 6.82 6.59 9.14
CA TRP A 198 6.79 5.98 7.82
C TRP A 198 5.95 6.79 6.83
N LEU A 199 4.71 7.09 7.20
CA LEU A 199 3.77 7.86 6.39
C LEU A 199 4.29 9.27 6.10
N LEU A 200 4.98 9.90 7.06
CA LEU A 200 5.59 11.21 6.84
C LEU A 200 6.65 11.17 5.73
N VAL A 201 7.58 10.22 5.81
CA VAL A 201 8.66 10.05 4.82
C VAL A 201 8.07 9.71 3.45
N VAL A 202 7.11 8.79 3.41
CA VAL A 202 6.41 8.39 2.19
C VAL A 202 5.68 9.57 1.56
N PHE A 203 4.91 10.34 2.32
CA PHE A 203 4.18 11.49 1.78
C PHE A 203 5.12 12.56 1.24
N MET A 204 6.22 12.87 1.94
CA MET A 204 7.22 13.80 1.42
C MET A 204 7.79 13.33 0.09
N LEU A 205 8.24 12.07 0.01
CA LEU A 205 8.84 11.51 -1.21
C LEU A 205 7.84 11.44 -2.36
N THR A 206 6.60 11.07 -2.09
CA THR A 206 5.53 11.02 -3.09
C THR A 206 5.16 12.43 -3.58
N SER A 207 5.15 13.44 -2.70
CA SER A 207 4.99 14.84 -3.12
C SER A 207 6.11 15.28 -4.06
N PHE A 208 7.37 14.97 -3.74
CA PHE A 208 8.49 15.23 -4.65
C PHE A 208 8.31 14.52 -6.00
N LEU A 209 7.90 13.25 -5.99
CA LEU A 209 7.64 12.48 -7.21
C LEU A 209 6.57 13.15 -8.10
N ILE A 210 5.48 13.62 -7.50
CA ILE A 210 4.41 14.34 -8.20
C ILE A 210 4.96 15.64 -8.81
N SER A 211 5.67 16.44 -8.01
CA SER A 211 6.26 17.71 -8.48
C SER A 211 7.25 17.51 -9.63
N PHE A 212 8.14 16.51 -9.55
CA PHE A 212 9.06 16.20 -10.63
C PHE A 212 8.34 15.69 -11.88
N SER A 213 7.31 14.86 -11.73
CA SER A 213 6.52 14.37 -12.86
C SER A 213 5.82 15.52 -13.60
N LEU A 214 5.23 16.46 -12.85
CA LEU A 214 4.64 17.68 -13.39
C LEU A 214 5.68 18.56 -14.11
N TYR A 215 6.85 18.76 -13.49
CA TYR A 215 7.94 19.53 -14.09
C TYR A 215 8.44 18.92 -15.41
N GLN A 216 8.55 17.58 -15.49
CA GLN A 216 8.95 16.89 -16.72
C GLN A 216 7.89 17.05 -17.82
N ILE A 217 6.60 16.97 -17.49
CA ILE A 217 5.50 17.23 -18.45
C ILE A 217 5.59 18.66 -18.98
N HIS A 218 5.86 19.63 -18.09
CA HIS A 218 6.00 21.03 -18.48
C HIS A 218 7.18 21.26 -19.42
N LEU A 219 8.36 20.69 -19.11
CA LEU A 219 9.55 20.79 -19.96
C LEU A 219 9.36 20.17 -21.34
N LEU A 220 8.68 19.03 -21.42
CA LEU A 220 8.43 18.34 -22.69
C LEU A 220 7.36 19.02 -23.55
N GLN A 221 6.63 20.00 -23.00
CA GLN A 221 5.49 20.68 -23.64
C GLN A 221 4.45 19.73 -24.25
N ARG A 222 4.42 18.47 -23.80
CA ARG A 222 3.50 17.43 -24.25
C ARG A 222 3.15 16.51 -23.08
N ILE A 223 1.96 15.94 -23.13
CA ILE A 223 1.53 14.93 -22.16
C ILE A 223 2.25 13.62 -22.51
N ASP A 224 3.23 13.27 -21.69
CA ASP A 224 3.94 11.99 -21.79
C ASP A 224 3.27 10.96 -20.86
N PRO A 225 2.75 9.83 -21.41
CA PRO A 225 2.06 8.80 -20.63
C PRO A 225 2.86 8.27 -19.43
N LYS A 226 4.20 8.29 -19.48
CA LYS A 226 5.08 7.84 -18.41
C LYS A 226 5.00 8.77 -17.19
N TYR A 227 5.11 10.07 -17.40
CA TYR A 227 5.07 11.03 -16.28
C TYR A 227 3.65 11.22 -15.76
N THR A 228 2.64 11.14 -16.63
CA THR A 228 1.24 11.19 -16.22
C THR A 228 0.86 10.01 -15.34
N SER A 229 1.30 8.78 -15.67
CA SER A 229 1.03 7.62 -14.82
C SER A 229 1.72 7.74 -13.45
N PHE A 230 2.99 8.17 -13.41
CA PHE A 230 3.71 8.43 -12.16
C PHE A 230 3.02 9.45 -11.26
N MET A 231 2.50 10.53 -11.85
CA MET A 231 1.72 11.51 -11.12
C MET A 231 0.44 10.89 -10.54
N MET A 232 -0.35 10.17 -11.35
CA MET A 232 -1.61 9.55 -10.92
C MET A 232 -1.39 8.55 -9.79
N VAL A 233 -0.36 7.71 -9.88
CA VAL A 233 -0.02 6.77 -8.82
C VAL A 233 0.43 7.47 -7.55
N GLY A 234 1.20 8.56 -7.66
CA GLY A 234 1.53 9.38 -6.50
C GLY A 234 0.27 9.90 -5.81
N VAL A 235 -0.72 10.36 -6.57
CA VAL A 235 -2.01 10.81 -6.03
C VAL A 235 -2.74 9.66 -5.32
N PHE A 236 -2.83 8.47 -5.94
CA PHE A 236 -3.48 7.31 -5.31
C PHE A 236 -2.77 6.85 -4.03
N HIS A 237 -1.44 6.88 -4.03
CA HIS A 237 -0.61 6.49 -2.88
C HIS A 237 -0.80 7.42 -1.68
N ILE A 238 -1.10 8.72 -1.91
CA ILE A 238 -1.50 9.68 -0.86
C ILE A 238 -3.00 9.58 -0.53
N TYR A 239 -3.86 9.36 -1.51
CA TYR A 239 -5.31 9.36 -1.33
C TYR A 239 -5.77 8.20 -0.43
N LEU A 240 -5.30 6.99 -0.70
CA LEU A 240 -5.83 5.80 -0.04
C LEU A 240 -5.58 5.77 1.50
N PRO A 241 -4.41 6.11 2.07
CA PRO A 241 -4.21 6.12 3.52
C PRO A 241 -5.09 7.21 4.16
N CYS A 242 -5.20 8.37 3.50
CA CYS A 242 -6.09 9.44 3.93
C CYS A 242 -7.56 9.01 3.91
N TYR A 243 -7.99 8.25 2.90
CA TYR A 243 -9.34 7.70 2.83
C TYR A 243 -9.62 6.74 3.99
N TYR A 244 -8.73 5.78 4.25
CA TYR A 244 -8.90 4.81 5.35
C TYR A 244 -8.88 5.48 6.73
N VAL A 245 -8.00 6.46 6.94
CA VAL A 245 -7.96 7.25 8.18
C VAL A 245 -9.20 8.15 8.31
N SER A 246 -9.67 8.80 7.25
CA SER A 246 -10.89 9.61 7.31
C SER A 246 -12.12 8.76 7.67
N THR A 247 -12.14 7.50 7.25
CA THR A 247 -13.21 6.56 7.57
C THR A 247 -13.16 6.13 9.04
N LEU A 248 -12.00 6.22 9.71
CA LEU A 248 -11.90 6.03 11.16
C LEU A 248 -12.70 7.08 11.94
N THR A 249 -12.70 8.32 11.46
CA THR A 249 -13.42 9.44 12.12
C THR A 249 -14.93 9.42 11.91
N LYS A 250 -15.42 8.62 10.95
CA LYS A 250 -16.85 8.41 10.71
C LYS A 250 -17.36 7.35 11.68
N VAL A 251 -17.65 7.78 12.91
CA VAL A 251 -18.37 6.97 13.91
C VAL A 251 -19.86 7.24 13.73
N THR A 252 -20.44 6.62 12.72
CA THR A 252 -21.90 6.56 12.50
C THR A 252 -22.22 5.40 11.57
#